data_AF-A0A9N9LQ48-F1
#
_entry.id   AF-A0A9N9LQ48-F1
#
_cell.length_a   1.000
_cell.length_b   1.000
_cell.length_c   1.000
_cell.angle_alpha   90.00
_cell.angle_beta   90.00
_cell.angle_gamma   90.00
#
_symmetry.space_group_name_H-M   'P 1'
#
loop_
_entity.id
_entity.type
_entity.pdbx_description
1 polymer ?
#
loop_
_entity_poly.entity_id
_entity_poly.type
_entity_poly.pdbx_seq_one_letter_code
_entity_poly.pdbx_strand_id
1 'polypeptide(L)'
;MTLELITFSLGYPLAFLQRCDLLKVLAGSPLDQNKIHCSKRVVGANSSESGITVQCQDGSEFMGDVLVGADGIHSAVRGIMQAHIERFAPGATEKDMNTGIQHRSYAKDFSTVSFVTEGGKLFWFLFSKLDKKYYGKDIPRYKPEDAEQASEAFFNINMTDTIKYEEGSGSNVQCFICHVSNVLKDFHGIYATPNLGDLTTGEQCNLMVGAERVDFLPMPEKSLTATMPWSQKVGVGKQENKCLRAFYALPVLLLAHFAATNNDTMLDLKVSGYGWLYKILSTLVSGFIPVLSGFEAVERVQTIGLLGDLIPIQAIFMIEAARRGNFITIAHLLPLFFAILYQTPLENYHAADNRMTQIGKVKIIIPTILLSYILPSIAMFTVPGLSTRLWINGVFRQPFPIYARVIQLILGRFVRDTTEIDRIQNPEADMRYLRRIYAFAAVVAAIKGLYTRFNLPGYLPSATSCAGLYWILIHFMDLKVAGKLNAR
;
A
#
# COMPACT_ATOMS: atom_id res chain seq x y z
N MET A 1 2.42 4.31 -20.59
CA MET A 1 2.89 3.49 -19.46
C MET A 1 1.85 3.32 -18.36
N THR A 2 1.45 4.36 -17.59
CA THR A 2 0.43 4.22 -16.51
C THR A 2 -0.91 3.65 -16.99
N LEU A 3 -1.44 4.15 -18.12
CA LEU A 3 -2.69 3.63 -18.70
C LEU A 3 -2.53 2.23 -19.31
N GLU A 4 -1.35 1.90 -19.83
CA GLU A 4 -1.04 0.56 -20.36
C GLU A 4 -0.96 -0.47 -19.23
N LEU A 5 -0.45 -0.09 -18.06
CA LEU A 5 -0.48 -0.92 -16.86
C LEU A 5 -1.91 -1.23 -16.43
N ILE A 6 -2.79 -0.23 -16.35
CA ILE A 6 -4.21 -0.46 -16.03
C ILE A 6 -4.83 -1.47 -17.01
N THR A 7 -4.52 -1.31 -18.30
CA THR A 7 -4.98 -2.23 -19.36
C THR A 7 -4.44 -3.64 -19.16
N PHE A 8 -3.16 -3.77 -18.81
CA PHE A 8 -2.51 -5.05 -18.54
C PHE A 8 -3.03 -5.74 -17.27
N SER A 9 -3.34 -4.95 -16.23
CA SER A 9 -3.89 -5.42 -14.96
C SER A 9 -5.33 -5.89 -15.10
N LEU A 10 -6.20 -5.09 -15.73
CA LEU A 10 -7.65 -5.31 -15.78
C LEU A 10 -8.16 -5.96 -17.08
N GLY A 11 -7.34 -5.99 -18.13
CA GLY A 11 -7.73 -6.45 -19.47
C GLY A 11 -8.52 -5.43 -20.30
N TYR A 12 -8.75 -4.22 -19.78
CA TYR A 12 -9.52 -3.15 -20.43
C TYR A 12 -8.76 -1.83 -20.44
N PRO A 13 -8.76 -1.10 -21.58
CA PRO A 13 -8.15 0.21 -21.63
C PRO A 13 -8.94 1.21 -20.79
N LEU A 14 -8.22 2.05 -20.05
CA LEU A 14 -8.81 3.23 -19.44
C LEU A 14 -8.92 4.33 -20.49
N ALA A 15 -10.14 4.75 -20.80
CA ALA A 15 -10.42 5.84 -21.71
C ALA A 15 -11.05 7.02 -20.97
N PHE A 16 -10.57 8.22 -21.26
CA PHE A 16 -11.20 9.46 -20.82
C PHE A 16 -12.04 10.01 -21.97
N LEU A 17 -13.33 10.22 -21.71
CA LEU A 17 -14.27 10.75 -22.68
C LEU A 17 -14.95 11.98 -22.09
N GLN A 18 -15.15 13.01 -22.91
CA GLN A 18 -16.05 14.08 -22.52
C GLN A 18 -17.47 13.52 -22.43
N ARG A 19 -18.21 13.94 -21.39
CA ARG A 19 -19.60 13.48 -21.19
C ARG A 19 -20.48 13.72 -22.41
N CYS A 20 -20.31 14.87 -23.08
CA CYS A 20 -21.05 15.22 -24.29
C CYS A 20 -20.73 14.27 -25.46
N ASP A 21 -19.47 13.86 -25.63
CA ASP A 21 -19.09 12.96 -26.72
C ASP A 21 -19.57 11.53 -26.46
N LEU A 22 -19.51 11.06 -25.20
CA LEU A 22 -20.12 9.79 -24.81
C LEU A 22 -21.62 9.76 -25.13
N LEU A 23 -22.35 10.84 -24.82
CA LEU A 23 -23.77 10.95 -25.14
C LEU A 23 -24.02 10.92 -26.65
N LYS A 24 -23.19 11.58 -27.47
CA LYS A 24 -23.32 11.51 -28.94
C LYS A 24 -23.10 10.10 -29.46
N VAL A 25 -22.10 9.38 -28.93
CA VAL A 25 -21.83 7.99 -29.30
C VAL A 25 -23.01 7.08 -28.93
N LEU A 26 -23.56 7.25 -27.73
CA LEU A 26 -24.74 6.49 -27.29
C LEU A 26 -25.98 6.84 -28.12
N ALA A 27 -26.19 8.12 -28.43
CA ALA A 27 -27.31 8.57 -29.27
C ALA A 27 -27.20 8.07 -30.71
N GLY A 28 -25.99 7.96 -31.25
CA GLY A 28 -25.72 7.43 -32.60
C GLY A 28 -25.72 5.90 -32.70
N SER A 29 -25.94 5.19 -31.59
CA SER A 29 -26.12 3.74 -31.58
C SER A 29 -27.45 3.32 -32.23
N PRO A 30 -27.66 2.04 -32.61
CA PRO A 30 -28.89 1.57 -33.25
C PRO A 30 -30.12 1.53 -32.31
N LEU A 31 -30.16 2.42 -31.31
CA LEU A 31 -31.36 2.66 -30.53
C LEU A 31 -32.45 3.24 -31.43
N ASP A 32 -33.66 2.69 -31.28
CA ASP A 32 -34.84 3.21 -31.96
C ASP A 32 -35.14 4.62 -31.44
N GLN A 33 -34.76 5.62 -32.24
CA GLN A 33 -34.88 7.04 -31.89
C GLN A 33 -36.33 7.46 -31.63
N ASN A 34 -37.31 6.73 -32.18
CA ASN A 34 -38.73 7.02 -31.95
C ASN A 34 -39.16 6.77 -30.50
N LYS A 35 -38.38 6.01 -29.73
CA LYS A 35 -38.63 5.73 -28.31
C LYS A 35 -37.94 6.74 -27.37
N ILE A 36 -37.14 7.65 -27.90
CA ILE A 36 -36.41 8.65 -27.12
C ILE A 36 -37.18 9.97 -27.18
N HIS A 37 -37.92 10.27 -26.09
CA HIS A 37 -38.69 11.51 -25.99
C HIS A 37 -37.94 12.55 -25.16
N CYS A 38 -37.35 13.54 -25.82
CA CYS A 38 -36.71 14.68 -25.17
C CYS A 38 -37.74 15.63 -24.54
N SER A 39 -37.30 16.44 -23.57
CA SER A 39 -38.13 17.42 -22.85
C SER A 39 -39.33 16.81 -22.09
N LYS A 40 -39.29 15.50 -21.81
CA LYS A 40 -40.27 14.79 -20.98
C LYS A 40 -39.73 14.61 -19.57
N ARG A 41 -40.08 15.53 -18.67
CA ARG A 41 -39.72 15.43 -17.25
C ARG A 41 -40.78 14.60 -16.52
N VAL A 42 -40.39 13.47 -15.93
CA VAL A 42 -41.26 12.67 -15.07
C VAL A 42 -41.56 13.42 -13.78
N VAL A 43 -42.85 13.49 -13.40
CA VAL A 43 -43.32 14.13 -12.16
C VAL A 43 -44.11 13.19 -11.25
N GLY A 44 -44.60 12.07 -11.79
CA GLY A 44 -45.35 11.07 -11.04
C GLY A 44 -45.39 9.73 -11.77
N ALA A 45 -45.68 8.66 -11.04
CA ALA A 45 -46.04 7.39 -11.64
C ALA A 45 -47.02 6.64 -10.74
N ASN A 46 -47.99 5.98 -11.35
CA ASN A 46 -48.97 5.15 -10.67
C ASN A 46 -48.83 3.70 -11.14
N SER A 47 -48.76 2.78 -10.18
CA SER A 47 -48.75 1.34 -10.47
C SER A 47 -50.18 0.79 -10.37
N SER A 48 -50.60 0.04 -11.38
CA SER A 48 -51.82 -0.78 -11.38
C SER A 48 -51.46 -2.27 -11.55
N GLU A 49 -52.45 -3.16 -11.51
CA GLU A 49 -52.26 -4.58 -11.83
C GLU A 49 -51.88 -4.81 -13.30
N SER A 50 -52.16 -3.85 -14.19
CA SER A 50 -51.92 -3.94 -15.63
C SER A 50 -50.63 -3.26 -16.09
N GLY A 51 -49.84 -2.68 -15.18
CA GLY A 51 -48.58 -2.00 -15.50
C GLY A 51 -48.40 -0.68 -14.74
N ILE A 52 -47.53 0.17 -15.25
CA ILE A 52 -47.16 1.46 -14.66
C ILE A 52 -47.49 2.57 -15.65
N THR A 53 -48.22 3.58 -15.18
CA THR A 53 -48.48 4.81 -15.93
C THR A 53 -47.62 5.94 -15.39
N VAL A 54 -46.73 6.45 -16.22
CA VAL A 54 -45.80 7.54 -15.91
C VAL A 54 -46.38 8.86 -16.39
N GLN A 55 -46.40 9.85 -15.51
CA GLN A 55 -46.90 11.20 -15.77
C GLN A 55 -45.74 12.17 -15.96
N CYS A 56 -45.76 12.91 -17.07
CA CYS A 56 -44.77 13.94 -17.39
C CYS A 56 -45.30 15.35 -17.07
N GLN A 57 -44.39 16.29 -16.84
CA GLN A 57 -44.71 17.68 -16.47
C GLN A 57 -45.58 18.41 -17.52
N ASP A 58 -45.45 18.04 -18.78
CA ASP A 58 -46.23 18.60 -19.89
C ASP A 58 -47.62 17.98 -20.05
N GLY A 59 -48.03 17.10 -19.11
CA GLY A 59 -49.30 16.38 -19.12
C GLY A 59 -49.31 15.12 -19.97
N SER A 60 -48.21 14.77 -20.64
CA SER A 60 -48.13 13.51 -21.39
C SER A 60 -48.00 12.30 -20.46
N GLU A 61 -48.64 11.19 -20.85
CA GLU A 61 -48.61 9.94 -20.10
C GLU A 61 -48.05 8.81 -20.95
N PHE A 62 -47.26 7.93 -20.31
CA PHE A 62 -46.67 6.75 -20.94
C PHE A 62 -46.96 5.52 -20.10
N MET A 63 -47.40 4.44 -20.73
CA MET A 63 -47.63 3.15 -20.08
C MET A 63 -46.50 2.16 -20.36
N GLY A 64 -46.13 1.37 -19.37
CA GLY A 64 -45.16 0.28 -19.52
C GLY A 64 -45.18 -0.69 -18.34
N ASP A 65 -44.51 -1.83 -18.49
CA ASP A 65 -44.50 -2.88 -17.46
C ASP A 65 -43.51 -2.58 -16.32
N VAL A 66 -42.44 -1.84 -16.62
CA VAL A 66 -41.36 -1.53 -15.68
C VAL A 66 -40.98 -0.06 -15.79
N LEU A 67 -40.82 0.60 -14.64
CA LEU A 67 -40.24 1.92 -14.52
C LEU A 67 -38.81 1.82 -13.99
N VAL A 68 -37.84 2.34 -14.74
CA VAL A 68 -36.42 2.36 -14.35
C VAL A 68 -36.01 3.79 -14.01
N GLY A 69 -35.59 4.03 -12.76
CA GLY A 69 -35.06 5.31 -12.31
C GLY A 69 -33.62 5.53 -12.78
N ALA A 70 -33.46 6.25 -13.89
CA ALA A 70 -32.16 6.65 -14.45
C ALA A 70 -32.00 8.19 -14.56
N ASP A 71 -32.77 8.93 -13.76
CA ASP A 71 -32.92 10.39 -13.77
C ASP A 71 -31.90 11.14 -12.87
N GLY A 72 -30.87 10.44 -12.41
CA GLY A 72 -29.69 11.02 -11.76
C GLY A 72 -29.91 11.42 -10.30
N ILE A 73 -29.12 12.38 -9.84
CA ILE A 73 -29.01 12.73 -8.41
C ILE A 73 -30.28 13.42 -7.87
N HIS A 74 -30.96 14.21 -8.71
CA HIS A 74 -32.27 14.84 -8.46
C HIS A 74 -33.46 13.91 -8.79
N SER A 75 -33.29 12.60 -8.60
CA SER A 75 -34.27 11.60 -9.05
C SER A 75 -35.66 11.83 -8.44
N ALA A 76 -36.64 12.11 -9.30
CA ALA A 76 -38.05 12.10 -8.95
C ALA A 76 -38.56 10.65 -8.84
N VAL A 77 -38.04 9.75 -9.69
CA VAL A 77 -38.43 8.34 -9.70
C VAL A 77 -38.07 7.66 -8.37
N ARG A 78 -36.94 7.99 -7.76
CA ARG A 78 -36.56 7.49 -6.43
C ARG A 78 -37.58 7.85 -5.36
N GLY A 79 -38.07 9.10 -5.34
CA GLY A 79 -39.11 9.54 -4.40
C GLY A 79 -40.43 8.79 -4.61
N ILE A 80 -40.81 8.57 -5.88
CA ILE A 80 -41.99 7.77 -6.25
C ILE A 80 -41.86 6.33 -5.75
N MET A 81 -40.70 5.69 -5.95
CA MET A 81 -40.41 4.34 -5.48
C MET A 81 -40.43 4.25 -3.95
N GLN A 82 -39.83 5.22 -3.24
CA GLN A 82 -39.85 5.28 -1.78
C GLN A 82 -41.28 5.39 -1.25
N ALA A 83 -42.09 6.30 -1.80
CA ALA A 83 -43.49 6.44 -1.41
C ALA A 83 -44.31 5.17 -1.69
N HIS A 84 -44.00 4.47 -2.79
CA HIS A 84 -44.61 3.18 -3.10
C HIS A 84 -44.21 2.10 -2.09
N ILE A 85 -42.92 1.94 -1.80
CA ILE A 85 -42.41 0.96 -0.81
C ILE A 85 -43.03 1.22 0.57
N GLU A 86 -43.04 2.48 1.01
CA GLU A 86 -43.57 2.87 2.32
C GLU A 86 -45.08 2.56 2.46
N ARG A 87 -45.82 2.60 1.36
CA ARG A 87 -47.25 2.23 1.33
C ARG A 87 -47.48 0.73 1.55
N PHE A 88 -46.57 -0.13 1.06
CA PHE A 88 -46.70 -1.59 1.14
C PHE A 88 -45.89 -2.21 2.29
N ALA A 89 -44.85 -1.54 2.76
CA ALA A 89 -43.97 -1.96 3.86
C ALA A 89 -43.50 -0.73 4.66
N PRO A 90 -44.34 -0.19 5.57
CA PRO A 90 -43.99 0.97 6.38
C PRO A 90 -42.70 0.75 7.20
N GLY A 91 -41.80 1.74 7.21
CA GLY A 91 -40.50 1.74 7.88
C GLY A 91 -39.37 1.08 7.08
N ALA A 92 -39.63 0.48 5.93
CA ALA A 92 -38.60 -0.14 5.10
C ALA A 92 -37.64 0.89 4.47
N THR A 93 -38.08 2.14 4.32
CA THR A 93 -37.29 3.24 3.72
C THR A 93 -36.33 3.93 4.69
N GLU A 94 -36.51 3.77 6.02
CA GLU A 94 -35.60 4.35 7.04
C GLU A 94 -34.22 3.66 7.09
N LYS A 95 -34.10 2.45 6.51
CA LYS A 95 -32.83 1.71 6.43
C LYS A 95 -31.87 2.21 5.34
N ASP A 96 -32.33 3.14 4.49
CA ASP A 96 -31.63 3.65 3.30
C ASP A 96 -30.95 5.02 3.51
N MET A 97 -30.69 5.43 4.76
CA MET A 97 -29.77 6.55 5.05
C MET A 97 -28.32 6.10 4.80
N ASN A 98 -27.92 6.18 3.53
CA ASN A 98 -26.74 5.50 3.01
C ASN A 98 -25.41 6.14 3.44
N THR A 99 -24.86 5.57 4.51
CA THR A 99 -23.44 5.67 4.88
C THR A 99 -22.56 5.33 3.67
N GLY A 100 -21.49 6.10 3.42
CA GLY A 100 -20.57 5.84 2.31
C GLY A 100 -20.86 6.60 1.01
N ILE A 101 -21.85 7.48 0.98
CA ILE A 101 -22.05 8.42 -0.12
C ILE A 101 -20.99 9.52 -0.07
N GLN A 102 -20.30 9.72 -1.21
CA GLN A 102 -19.35 10.80 -1.42
C GLN A 102 -19.83 11.72 -2.55
N HIS A 103 -19.94 13.02 -2.27
CA HIS A 103 -20.16 14.05 -3.29
C HIS A 103 -18.86 14.80 -3.56
N ARG A 104 -18.56 14.99 -4.85
CA ARG A 104 -17.45 15.84 -5.29
C ARG A 104 -17.93 16.82 -6.34
N SER A 105 -17.70 18.10 -6.10
CA SER A 105 -17.97 19.16 -7.06
C SER A 105 -16.65 19.76 -7.53
N TYR A 106 -16.46 19.79 -8.85
CA TYR A 106 -15.32 20.49 -9.48
C TYR A 106 -15.86 21.70 -10.21
N ALA A 107 -15.45 22.89 -9.79
CA ALA A 107 -15.85 24.15 -10.36
C ALA A 107 -14.63 24.98 -10.77
N LYS A 108 -14.88 26.06 -11.51
CA LYS A 108 -13.83 27.00 -11.88
C LYS A 108 -13.34 27.69 -10.61
N ASP A 109 -12.05 27.48 -10.29
CA ASP A 109 -11.33 28.07 -9.16
C ASP A 109 -11.72 27.54 -7.75
N PHE A 110 -12.59 26.52 -7.64
CA PHE A 110 -12.83 25.81 -6.37
C PHE A 110 -13.32 24.37 -6.57
N SER A 111 -13.22 23.54 -5.53
CA SER A 111 -13.81 22.20 -5.49
C SER A 111 -14.26 21.84 -4.08
N THR A 112 -15.29 21.00 -3.97
CA THR A 112 -15.76 20.48 -2.68
C THR A 112 -15.71 18.96 -2.66
N VAL A 113 -15.46 18.40 -1.48
CA VAL A 113 -15.62 16.97 -1.20
C VAL A 113 -16.43 16.84 0.06
N SER A 114 -17.54 16.11 0.02
CA SER A 114 -18.28 15.75 1.22
C SER A 114 -18.54 14.25 1.26
N PHE A 115 -18.57 13.68 2.45
CA PHE A 115 -18.92 12.28 2.66
C PHE A 115 -19.65 12.08 3.98
N VAL A 116 -20.61 11.15 3.97
CA VAL A 116 -21.41 10.78 5.14
C VAL A 116 -20.81 9.53 5.77
N THR A 117 -20.32 9.66 7.00
CA THR A 117 -19.74 8.53 7.76
C THR A 117 -20.81 7.79 8.55
N GLU A 118 -20.43 6.63 9.09
CA GLU A 118 -21.28 5.82 9.96
C GLU A 118 -21.85 6.67 11.11
N GLY A 119 -23.18 6.64 11.29
CA GLY A 119 -23.90 7.50 12.23
C GLY A 119 -24.42 8.83 11.64
N GLY A 120 -24.43 8.99 10.31
CA GLY A 120 -25.08 10.13 9.64
C GLY A 120 -24.33 11.47 9.74
N LYS A 121 -23.07 11.45 10.17
CA LYS A 121 -22.25 12.66 10.28
C LYS A 121 -21.69 13.06 8.92
N LEU A 122 -21.92 14.31 8.53
CA LEU A 122 -21.40 14.91 7.31
C LEU A 122 -20.00 15.46 7.56
N PHE A 123 -19.01 14.96 6.83
CA PHE A 123 -17.68 15.56 6.74
C PHE A 123 -17.54 16.26 5.41
N TRP A 124 -16.88 17.42 5.40
CA TRP A 124 -16.73 18.21 4.20
C TRP A 124 -15.38 18.94 4.13
N PHE A 125 -14.95 19.18 2.89
CA PHE A 125 -13.74 19.89 2.53
C PHE A 125 -14.05 20.87 1.40
N LEU A 126 -13.59 22.11 1.54
CA LEU A 126 -13.62 23.13 0.50
C LEU A 126 -12.17 23.45 0.09
N PHE A 127 -11.91 23.38 -1.21
CA PHE A 127 -10.65 23.75 -1.80
C PHE A 127 -10.89 24.96 -2.70
N SER A 128 -10.26 26.09 -2.42
CA SER A 128 -10.24 27.25 -3.30
C SER A 128 -8.87 27.41 -3.94
N LYS A 129 -8.86 27.88 -5.18
CA LYS A 129 -7.63 28.18 -5.90
C LYS A 129 -7.13 29.56 -5.47
N LEU A 130 -5.84 29.63 -5.14
CA LEU A 130 -5.19 30.89 -4.82
C LEU A 130 -4.94 31.74 -6.07
N ASP A 131 -4.80 33.05 -5.88
CA ASP A 131 -4.57 34.06 -6.93
C ASP A 131 -3.33 33.76 -7.78
N LYS A 132 -2.30 33.20 -7.16
CA LYS A 132 -1.08 32.78 -7.83
C LYS A 132 -0.48 31.53 -7.18
N LYS A 133 0.52 30.97 -7.84
CA LYS A 133 1.28 29.85 -7.31
C LYS A 133 2.32 30.36 -6.32
N TYR A 134 2.20 29.97 -5.06
CA TYR A 134 3.12 30.33 -4.00
C TYR A 134 4.20 29.26 -3.78
N TYR A 135 5.41 29.68 -3.40
CA TYR A 135 6.56 28.81 -3.18
C TYR A 135 7.22 29.08 -1.82
N GLY A 136 7.63 28.00 -1.13
CA GLY A 136 8.50 28.10 0.05
C GLY A 136 7.95 28.98 1.18
N LYS A 137 8.62 30.11 1.41
CA LYS A 137 8.31 31.07 2.49
C LYS A 137 7.15 32.00 2.13
N ASP A 138 6.83 32.11 0.85
CA ASP A 138 5.79 33.02 0.35
C ASP A 138 4.39 32.43 0.49
N ILE A 139 4.26 31.18 0.95
CA ILE A 139 2.96 30.54 1.11
C ILE A 139 2.23 31.18 2.30
N PRO A 140 1.03 31.77 2.09
CA PRO A 140 0.30 32.43 3.16
C PRO A 140 -0.01 31.46 4.30
N ARG A 141 0.14 31.94 5.54
CA ARG A 141 -0.31 31.22 6.74
C ARG A 141 -1.63 31.82 7.18
N TYR A 142 -2.63 30.96 7.32
CA TYR A 142 -3.97 31.34 7.71
C TYR A 142 -4.21 30.93 9.17
N LYS A 143 -4.83 31.81 9.93
CA LYS A 143 -5.43 31.51 11.23
C LYS A 143 -6.84 30.90 11.02
N PRO A 144 -7.41 30.24 12.03
CA PRO A 144 -8.77 29.70 11.95
C PRO A 144 -9.80 30.76 11.50
N GLU A 145 -9.65 32.00 11.95
CA GLU A 145 -10.57 33.10 11.61
C GLU A 145 -10.48 33.50 10.13
N ASP A 146 -9.28 33.40 9.53
CA ASP A 146 -9.10 33.67 8.10
C ASP A 146 -9.80 32.61 7.22
N ALA A 147 -9.95 31.39 7.74
CA ALA A 147 -10.62 30.29 7.04
C ALA A 147 -12.14 30.48 7.02
N GLU A 148 -12.70 31.01 8.11
CA GLU A 148 -14.12 31.36 8.22
C GLU A 148 -14.45 32.48 7.23
N GLN A 149 -13.68 33.57 7.25
CA GLN A 149 -13.84 34.69 6.31
C GLN A 149 -13.67 34.26 4.84
N ALA A 150 -12.68 33.42 4.53
CA ALA A 150 -12.47 32.91 3.18
C ALA A 150 -13.62 32.00 2.70
N SER A 151 -14.33 31.37 3.62
CA SER A 151 -15.44 30.47 3.30
C SER A 151 -16.77 31.18 3.03
N GLU A 152 -16.96 32.40 3.52
CA GLU A 152 -18.17 33.21 3.29
C GLU A 152 -18.50 33.36 1.80
N ALA A 153 -17.47 33.55 0.97
CA ALA A 153 -17.60 33.66 -0.49
C ALA A 153 -18.24 32.39 -1.14
N PHE A 154 -18.26 31.28 -0.41
CA PHE A 154 -18.74 29.99 -0.87
C PHE A 154 -20.02 29.53 -0.17
N PHE A 155 -20.64 30.31 0.72
CA PHE A 155 -21.83 29.89 1.47
C PHE A 155 -23.01 29.46 0.60
N ASN A 156 -23.19 30.13 -0.54
CA ASN A 156 -24.27 29.84 -1.48
C ASN A 156 -23.97 28.71 -2.48
N ILE A 157 -22.81 28.04 -2.39
CA ILE A 157 -22.53 26.91 -3.28
C ILE A 157 -23.27 25.66 -2.80
N ASN A 158 -23.81 24.91 -3.76
CA ASN A 158 -24.40 23.61 -3.51
C ASN A 158 -23.27 22.58 -3.33
N MET A 159 -23.19 22.01 -2.13
CA MET A 159 -22.28 20.90 -1.82
C MET A 159 -22.88 19.56 -2.21
N THR A 160 -24.20 19.45 -2.06
CA THR A 160 -25.04 18.40 -2.63
C THR A 160 -26.22 19.06 -3.34
N ASP A 161 -27.13 18.25 -3.87
CA ASP A 161 -28.34 18.73 -4.55
C ASP A 161 -29.28 19.54 -3.66
N THR A 162 -29.19 19.32 -2.35
CA THR A 162 -30.14 19.84 -1.36
C THR A 162 -29.46 20.60 -0.24
N ILE A 163 -28.15 20.45 -0.06
CA ILE A 163 -27.38 21.05 1.03
C ILE A 163 -26.44 22.12 0.47
N LYS A 164 -26.65 23.35 0.92
CA LYS A 164 -25.70 24.44 0.70
C LYS A 164 -24.52 24.36 1.66
N TYR A 165 -23.41 24.96 1.28
CA TYR A 165 -22.23 25.01 2.14
C TYR A 165 -22.51 25.61 3.52
N GLU A 166 -23.30 26.69 3.57
CA GLU A 166 -23.74 27.33 4.80
C GLU A 166 -24.44 26.33 5.75
N GLU A 167 -25.36 25.52 5.23
CA GLU A 167 -26.15 24.54 5.99
C GLU A 167 -25.31 23.37 6.52
N GLY A 168 -24.28 22.94 5.75
CA GLY A 168 -23.33 21.90 6.19
C GLY A 168 -22.26 22.41 7.17
N SER A 169 -21.97 23.71 7.15
CA SER A 169 -20.92 24.31 7.97
C SER A 169 -21.32 24.48 9.45
N GLY A 170 -22.62 24.60 9.77
CA GLY A 170 -23.09 24.85 11.14
C GLY A 170 -22.94 23.69 12.14
N SER A 171 -22.55 22.49 11.70
CA SER A 171 -22.38 21.31 12.55
C SER A 171 -20.89 20.97 12.72
N ASN A 172 -20.28 21.52 13.78
CA ASN A 172 -18.86 21.34 14.15
C ASN A 172 -17.87 21.64 13.00
N VAL A 173 -17.62 22.93 12.78
CA VAL A 173 -16.60 23.42 11.84
C VAL A 173 -15.21 22.95 12.28
N GLN A 174 -14.59 22.07 11.49
CA GLN A 174 -13.14 21.87 11.51
C GLN A 174 -12.63 22.10 10.09
N CYS A 175 -12.39 23.37 9.75
CA CYS A 175 -11.78 23.74 8.48
C CYS A 175 -10.31 23.32 8.50
N PHE A 176 -9.97 22.30 7.72
CA PHE A 176 -8.58 21.99 7.39
C PHE A 176 -8.23 22.67 6.08
N ILE A 177 -7.64 23.87 6.14
CA ILE A 177 -6.84 24.37 5.02
C ILE A 177 -5.65 23.41 4.91
N CYS A 178 -5.73 22.45 3.99
CA CYS A 178 -4.70 21.44 3.82
C CYS A 178 -3.47 22.09 3.19
N HIS A 179 -2.59 22.58 4.07
CA HIS A 179 -1.24 22.97 3.69
C HIS A 179 -0.37 21.72 3.73
N VAL A 180 0.07 21.23 2.57
CA VAL A 180 1.11 20.19 2.53
C VAL A 180 2.39 20.81 3.08
N SER A 181 2.68 20.55 4.36
CA SER A 181 3.80 21.13 5.09
C SER A 181 5.14 20.70 4.47
N ASN A 182 6.16 21.56 4.58
CA ASN A 182 7.43 21.43 3.85
C ASN A 182 8.23 20.16 4.20
N VAL A 183 8.07 19.55 5.37
CA VAL A 183 8.76 18.29 5.72
C VAL A 183 8.21 17.10 4.92
N LEU A 184 6.90 17.13 4.62
CA LEU A 184 6.25 16.16 3.75
C LEU A 184 6.54 16.41 2.27
N LYS A 185 6.92 17.63 1.85
CA LYS A 185 7.27 17.97 0.45
C LYS A 185 8.59 17.36 0.00
N ASP A 186 9.60 17.30 0.85
CA ASP A 186 10.88 16.68 0.43
C ASP A 186 10.75 15.16 0.35
N PHE A 187 10.00 14.56 1.28
CA PHE A 187 9.63 13.14 1.20
C PHE A 187 8.69 12.86 0.01
N HIS A 188 7.62 13.64 -0.17
CA HIS A 188 6.70 13.47 -1.31
C HIS A 188 7.36 13.79 -2.65
N GLY A 189 8.18 14.82 -2.75
CA GLY A 189 8.82 15.26 -3.99
C GLY A 189 9.89 14.29 -4.47
N ILE A 190 10.71 13.79 -3.54
CA ILE A 190 11.82 12.88 -3.86
C ILE A 190 11.38 11.41 -3.91
N TYR A 191 10.48 10.99 -3.01
CA TYR A 191 10.08 9.58 -2.90
C TYR A 191 8.68 9.27 -3.46
N ALA A 192 7.67 10.12 -3.25
CA ALA A 192 6.29 9.81 -3.67
C ALA A 192 5.96 10.22 -5.12
N THR A 193 6.48 11.36 -5.58
CA THR A 193 6.11 11.99 -6.86
C THR A 193 6.59 11.19 -8.07
N PRO A 194 7.82 10.63 -8.11
CA PRO A 194 8.25 9.75 -9.19
C PRO A 194 7.41 8.48 -9.30
N ASN A 195 6.76 8.07 -8.20
CA ASN A 195 6.01 6.81 -8.09
C ASN A 195 4.49 7.02 -8.01
N LEU A 196 4.01 8.26 -8.08
CA LEU A 196 2.60 8.62 -7.97
C LEU A 196 1.76 7.95 -9.08
N GLY A 197 2.36 7.74 -10.26
CA GLY A 197 1.73 7.00 -11.36
C GLY A 197 1.40 5.55 -11.00
N ASP A 198 2.32 4.86 -10.32
CA ASP A 198 2.11 3.47 -9.90
C ASP A 198 1.06 3.38 -8.77
N LEU A 199 1.04 4.35 -7.86
CA LEU A 199 0.05 4.43 -6.79
C LEU A 199 -1.36 4.69 -7.31
N THR A 200 -1.48 5.66 -8.21
CA THR A 200 -2.76 5.99 -8.83
C THR A 200 -3.26 4.83 -9.69
N THR A 201 -2.37 4.10 -10.37
CA THR A 201 -2.70 2.86 -11.07
C THR A 201 -3.24 1.80 -10.12
N GLY A 202 -2.54 1.54 -9.00
CA GLY A 202 -2.96 0.56 -8.00
C GLY A 202 -4.33 0.88 -7.39
N GLU A 203 -4.58 2.14 -7.06
CA GLU A 203 -5.89 2.62 -6.57
C GLU A 203 -7.01 2.40 -7.59
N GLN A 204 -6.81 2.78 -8.86
CA GLN A 204 -7.80 2.57 -9.91
C GLN A 204 -8.09 1.08 -10.13
N CYS A 205 -7.05 0.26 -10.17
CA CYS A 205 -7.17 -1.19 -10.24
C CYS A 205 -7.98 -1.76 -9.06
N ASN A 206 -7.70 -1.32 -7.83
CA ASN A 206 -8.41 -1.77 -6.62
C ASN A 206 -9.88 -1.35 -6.59
N LEU A 207 -10.22 -0.20 -7.17
CA LEU A 207 -11.62 0.23 -7.33
C LEU A 207 -12.38 -0.67 -8.31
N MET A 208 -11.71 -1.15 -9.37
CA MET A 208 -12.36 -1.88 -10.47
C MET A 208 -12.38 -3.40 -10.29
N VAL A 209 -11.39 -4.01 -9.63
CA VAL A 209 -11.24 -5.48 -9.52
C VAL A 209 -12.43 -6.16 -8.83
N GLY A 210 -13.09 -5.46 -7.92
CA GLY A 210 -14.24 -5.94 -7.15
C GLY A 210 -15.54 -5.22 -7.51
N ALA A 211 -15.61 -4.56 -8.68
CA ALA A 211 -16.80 -3.84 -9.11
C ALA A 211 -18.02 -4.77 -9.19
N GLU A 212 -19.20 -4.20 -8.95
CA GLU A 212 -20.44 -4.95 -8.99
C GLU A 212 -20.69 -5.53 -10.37
N ARG A 213 -21.14 -6.78 -10.40
CA ARG A 213 -21.52 -7.46 -11.64
C ARG A 213 -23.02 -7.33 -11.85
N VAL A 214 -23.38 -7.38 -13.12
CA VAL A 214 -24.76 -7.50 -13.54
C VAL A 214 -25.05 -8.99 -13.76
N ASP A 215 -25.78 -9.63 -12.85
CA ASP A 215 -25.94 -11.09 -12.80
C ASP A 215 -26.52 -11.72 -14.08
N PHE A 216 -27.29 -10.96 -14.87
CA PHE A 216 -27.89 -11.46 -16.11
C PHE A 216 -26.94 -11.45 -17.31
N LEU A 217 -25.77 -10.80 -17.20
CA LEU A 217 -24.77 -10.77 -18.25
C LEU A 217 -23.66 -11.79 -17.98
N PRO A 218 -23.19 -12.51 -19.01
CA PRO A 218 -22.05 -13.40 -18.85
C PRO A 218 -20.80 -12.60 -18.47
N MET A 219 -19.96 -13.20 -17.63
CA MET A 219 -18.68 -12.59 -17.26
C MET A 219 -17.80 -12.40 -18.50
N PRO A 220 -17.28 -11.20 -18.74
CA PRO A 220 -16.37 -10.98 -19.85
C PRO A 220 -15.09 -11.78 -19.65
N GLU A 221 -14.75 -12.68 -20.58
CA GLU A 221 -13.59 -13.58 -20.46
C GLU A 221 -12.29 -12.81 -20.16
N LYS A 222 -12.11 -11.64 -20.79
CA LYS A 222 -10.95 -10.77 -20.57
C LYS A 222 -10.76 -10.33 -19.12
N SER A 223 -11.83 -10.15 -18.33
CA SER A 223 -11.71 -9.75 -16.92
C SER A 223 -11.25 -10.90 -16.03
N LEU A 224 -11.36 -12.14 -16.49
CA LEU A 224 -10.95 -13.34 -15.75
C LEU A 224 -9.53 -13.78 -16.13
N THR A 225 -9.08 -13.48 -17.34
CA THR A 225 -7.76 -13.86 -17.85
C THR A 225 -6.68 -12.79 -17.67
N ALA A 226 -7.07 -11.58 -17.25
CA ALA A 226 -6.13 -10.51 -16.97
C ALA A 226 -5.23 -10.82 -15.77
N THR A 227 -4.12 -10.08 -15.62
CA THR A 227 -3.17 -10.34 -14.53
C THR A 227 -3.73 -10.07 -13.14
N MET A 228 -4.81 -9.27 -13.05
CA MET A 228 -5.58 -9.07 -11.84
C MET A 228 -7.06 -9.44 -12.12
N PRO A 229 -7.43 -10.72 -11.97
CA PRO A 229 -8.75 -11.21 -12.36
C PRO A 229 -9.84 -10.63 -11.46
N TRP A 230 -11.02 -10.38 -12.04
CA TRP A 230 -12.18 -9.90 -11.31
C TRP A 230 -12.56 -10.87 -10.17
N SER A 231 -12.82 -10.32 -8.98
CA SER A 231 -13.27 -11.10 -7.84
C SER A 231 -13.95 -10.23 -6.79
N GLN A 232 -15.13 -10.63 -6.36
CA GLN A 232 -15.85 -10.01 -5.24
C GLN A 232 -15.18 -10.23 -3.87
N LYS A 233 -14.07 -10.97 -3.77
CA LYS A 233 -13.36 -11.14 -2.50
C LYS A 233 -12.27 -10.09 -2.27
N VAL A 234 -11.99 -9.26 -3.27
CA VAL A 234 -10.88 -8.29 -3.27
C VAL A 234 -11.38 -6.92 -3.70
N GLY A 235 -10.58 -5.88 -3.44
CA GLY A 235 -10.91 -4.48 -3.76
C GLY A 235 -11.24 -3.63 -2.53
N VAL A 236 -11.81 -2.46 -2.76
CA VAL A 236 -12.07 -1.46 -1.70
C VAL A 236 -12.97 -2.04 -0.60
N GLY A 237 -12.58 -1.81 0.66
CA GLY A 237 -13.29 -2.30 1.84
C GLY A 237 -13.01 -3.76 2.20
N LYS A 238 -12.28 -4.52 1.38
CA LYS A 238 -11.94 -5.94 1.59
C LYS A 238 -10.47 -6.13 1.99
N GLN A 239 -9.86 -5.09 2.54
CA GLN A 239 -8.46 -5.07 2.93
C GLN A 239 -8.23 -5.83 4.24
N GLU A 240 -7.03 -6.39 4.40
CA GLU A 240 -6.65 -7.05 5.64
C GLU A 240 -6.59 -6.08 6.83
N ASN A 241 -7.05 -6.53 7.99
CA ASN A 241 -6.91 -5.74 9.21
C ASN A 241 -5.44 -5.73 9.68
N LYS A 242 -4.78 -4.58 9.47
CA LYS A 242 -3.38 -4.36 9.85
C LYS A 242 -3.11 -4.55 11.34
N CYS A 243 -4.06 -4.24 12.22
CA CYS A 243 -3.93 -4.44 13.66
C CYS A 243 -3.95 -5.93 14.02
N LEU A 244 -4.83 -6.70 13.37
CA LEU A 244 -4.88 -8.15 13.56
C LEU A 244 -3.59 -8.82 13.07
N ARG A 245 -3.03 -8.36 11.95
CA ARG A 245 -1.73 -8.80 11.44
C ARG A 245 -0.59 -8.46 12.40
N ALA A 246 -0.62 -7.27 13.03
CA ALA A 246 0.35 -6.89 14.08
C ALA A 246 0.30 -7.84 15.27
N PHE A 247 -0.91 -8.27 15.68
CA PHE A 247 -1.09 -9.20 16.78
C PHE A 247 -0.46 -10.56 16.50
N TYR A 248 -0.62 -11.12 15.29
CA TYR A 248 0.06 -12.37 14.91
C TYR A 248 1.59 -12.26 14.83
N ALA A 249 2.14 -11.06 14.65
CA ALA A 249 3.58 -10.82 14.67
C ALA A 249 4.15 -10.67 16.10
N LEU A 250 3.30 -10.44 17.11
CA LEU A 250 3.69 -10.21 18.50
C LEU A 250 4.55 -11.33 19.11
N PRO A 251 4.28 -12.64 18.89
CA PRO A 251 5.12 -13.70 19.45
C PRO A 251 6.57 -13.64 18.96
N VAL A 252 6.81 -13.22 17.71
CA VAL A 252 8.16 -13.08 17.17
C VAL A 252 8.88 -11.89 17.80
N LEU A 253 8.16 -10.79 18.03
CA LEU A 253 8.66 -9.61 18.74
C LEU A 253 8.98 -9.91 20.22
N LEU A 254 8.13 -10.69 20.89
CA LEU A 254 8.33 -11.10 22.28
C LEU A 254 9.52 -12.05 22.42
N LEU A 255 9.69 -13.01 21.49
CA LEU A 255 10.88 -13.88 21.45
C LEU A 255 12.17 -13.08 21.25
N ALA A 256 12.12 -12.02 20.44
CA ALA A 256 13.26 -11.15 20.21
C ALA A 256 13.60 -10.28 21.42
N HIS A 257 12.57 -9.74 22.08
CA HIS A 257 12.72 -9.01 23.33
C HIS A 257 13.30 -9.91 24.41
N PHE A 258 12.76 -11.13 24.57
CA PHE A 258 13.28 -12.14 25.50
C PHE A 258 14.74 -12.50 25.20
N ALA A 259 15.11 -12.69 23.93
CA ALA A 259 16.50 -12.93 23.56
C ALA A 259 17.42 -11.74 23.87
N ALA A 260 16.91 -10.51 23.78
CA ALA A 260 17.67 -9.30 24.10
C ALA A 260 17.84 -9.08 25.61
N THR A 261 16.85 -9.47 26.43
CA THR A 261 16.88 -9.26 27.89
C THR A 261 17.62 -10.35 28.67
N ASN A 262 17.82 -11.55 28.08
CA ASN A 262 18.49 -12.68 28.75
C ASN A 262 19.95 -12.90 28.31
N ASN A 263 20.55 -11.97 27.55
CA ASN A 263 21.98 -12.01 27.24
C ASN A 263 22.76 -11.24 28.32
N ASP A 264 23.17 -11.93 29.39
CA ASP A 264 23.89 -11.35 30.54
C ASP A 264 25.38 -11.01 30.27
N THR A 265 25.88 -11.14 29.05
CA THR A 265 27.30 -10.94 28.69
C THR A 265 27.62 -9.53 28.16
N MET A 266 27.15 -8.48 28.83
CA MET A 266 27.55 -7.10 28.49
C MET A 266 28.52 -6.53 29.52
N LEU A 267 29.82 -6.58 29.21
CA LEU A 267 30.85 -5.86 29.95
C LEU A 267 30.73 -4.34 29.72
N ASP A 268 30.53 -3.61 30.83
CA ASP A 268 30.38 -2.16 30.87
C ASP A 268 31.77 -1.49 30.72
N LEU A 269 32.16 -1.19 29.47
CA LEU A 269 33.38 -0.45 29.17
C LEU A 269 33.18 1.04 29.45
N LYS A 270 33.57 1.49 30.65
CA LYS A 270 33.75 2.92 30.96
C LYS A 270 34.97 3.47 30.23
N VAL A 271 34.79 3.89 28.99
CA VAL A 271 35.74 4.76 28.27
C VAL A 271 35.08 6.13 28.13
N SER A 272 35.64 7.14 28.78
CA SER A 272 35.09 8.51 28.81
C SER A 272 35.29 9.24 27.49
N GLY A 273 34.19 9.68 26.85
CA GLY A 273 34.22 10.63 25.75
C GLY A 273 33.10 10.44 24.72
N TYR A 274 32.18 11.41 24.67
CA TYR A 274 31.20 11.72 23.59
C TYR A 274 30.00 10.79 23.30
N GLY A 275 28.77 11.27 23.58
CA GLY A 275 27.55 11.03 22.77
C GLY A 275 26.69 9.77 23.01
N TRP A 276 25.39 9.87 22.69
CA TRP A 276 24.42 8.75 22.74
C TRP A 276 24.69 7.66 21.67
N LEU A 277 25.14 8.07 20.48
CA LEU A 277 25.48 7.16 19.37
C LEU A 277 26.72 6.30 19.69
N TYR A 278 27.72 6.88 20.34
CA TYR A 278 28.89 6.15 20.83
C TYR A 278 28.50 5.12 21.87
N LYS A 279 27.56 5.44 22.78
CA LYS A 279 27.06 4.48 23.77
C LYS A 279 26.46 3.25 23.08
N ILE A 280 25.62 3.44 22.07
CA ILE A 280 25.03 2.34 21.27
C ILE A 280 26.12 1.53 20.55
N LEU A 281 27.06 2.19 19.86
CA LEU A 281 28.13 1.52 19.12
C LEU A 281 29.10 0.78 20.05
N SER A 282 29.47 1.37 21.19
CA SER A 282 30.33 0.75 22.20
C SER A 282 29.67 -0.48 22.79
N THR A 283 28.36 -0.43 23.08
CA THR A 283 27.56 -1.59 23.52
C THR A 283 27.58 -2.70 22.45
N LEU A 284 27.35 -2.37 21.18
CA LEU A 284 27.38 -3.35 20.09
C LEU A 284 28.77 -3.93 19.81
N VAL A 285 29.84 -3.16 20.03
CA VAL A 285 31.23 -3.60 19.85
C VAL A 285 31.71 -4.42 21.04
N SER A 286 31.32 -4.05 22.27
CA SER A 286 31.77 -4.72 23.50
C SER A 286 31.30 -6.16 23.59
N GLY A 287 30.09 -6.47 23.08
CA GLY A 287 29.59 -7.84 22.99
C GLY A 287 30.43 -8.79 22.12
N PHE A 288 31.30 -8.26 21.24
CA PHE A 288 32.21 -9.07 20.40
C PHE A 288 33.63 -9.17 20.97
N ILE A 289 33.95 -8.47 22.07
CA ILE A 289 35.31 -8.44 22.64
C ILE A 289 35.80 -9.82 23.06
N PRO A 290 35.05 -10.64 23.82
CA PRO A 290 35.51 -11.97 24.26
C PRO A 290 35.88 -12.87 23.06
N VAL A 291 35.07 -12.78 22.01
CA VAL A 291 35.21 -13.55 20.77
C VAL A 291 36.37 -13.06 19.90
N LEU A 292 36.59 -11.75 19.79
CA LEU A 292 37.66 -11.16 18.97
C LEU A 292 39.04 -11.26 19.62
N SER A 293 39.08 -11.31 20.95
CA SER A 293 40.29 -11.53 21.74
C SER A 293 40.70 -13.00 21.84
N GLY A 294 39.80 -13.92 21.48
CA GLY A 294 40.12 -15.33 21.24
C GLY A 294 40.13 -16.20 22.49
N PHE A 295 39.45 -15.79 23.57
CA PHE A 295 39.48 -16.50 24.84
C PHE A 295 38.69 -17.82 24.84
N GLU A 296 37.66 -17.99 23.99
CA GLU A 296 36.86 -19.23 23.94
C GLU A 296 36.48 -19.69 22.52
N ALA A 297 36.85 -20.93 22.18
CA ALA A 297 36.55 -21.53 20.87
C ALA A 297 35.05 -21.74 20.63
N VAL A 298 34.29 -22.00 21.69
CA VAL A 298 32.83 -22.22 21.62
C VAL A 298 32.11 -20.92 21.25
N GLU A 299 32.38 -19.82 21.95
CA GLU A 299 31.80 -18.51 21.67
C GLU A 299 32.14 -18.02 20.25
N ARG A 300 33.34 -18.33 19.77
CA ARG A 300 33.76 -18.01 18.40
C ARG A 300 32.91 -18.73 17.35
N VAL A 301 32.67 -20.03 17.52
CA VAL A 301 31.83 -20.80 16.60
C VAL A 301 30.37 -20.33 16.66
N GLN A 302 29.85 -20.01 17.85
CA GLN A 302 28.51 -19.46 18.02
C GLN A 302 28.34 -18.09 17.34
N THR A 303 29.34 -17.22 17.46
CA THR A 303 29.33 -15.90 16.83
C THR A 303 29.40 -16.00 15.31
N ILE A 304 30.26 -16.88 14.78
CA ILE A 304 30.30 -17.16 13.33
C ILE A 304 28.95 -17.73 12.87
N GLY A 305 28.33 -18.59 13.67
CA GLY A 305 26.99 -19.13 13.42
C GLY A 305 25.93 -18.02 13.32
N LEU A 306 25.89 -17.12 14.30
CA LEU A 306 24.98 -15.95 14.32
C LEU A 306 25.21 -15.03 13.12
N LEU A 307 26.48 -14.74 12.80
CA LEU A 307 26.80 -13.89 11.65
C LEU A 307 26.36 -14.53 10.32
N GLY A 308 26.47 -15.85 10.21
CA GLY A 308 25.97 -16.60 9.06
C GLY A 308 24.45 -16.63 8.95
N ASP A 309 23.73 -16.72 10.08
CA ASP A 309 22.26 -16.66 10.11
C ASP A 309 21.70 -15.34 9.60
N LEU A 310 22.40 -14.23 9.84
CA LEU A 310 21.99 -12.91 9.36
C LEU A 310 22.08 -12.74 7.84
N ILE A 311 22.78 -13.62 7.10
CA ILE A 311 22.95 -13.49 5.64
C ILE A 311 21.65 -13.78 4.87
N PRO A 312 20.97 -14.94 5.06
CA PRO A 312 19.65 -15.18 4.50
C PRO A 312 18.63 -14.09 4.85
N ILE A 313 18.68 -13.60 6.09
CA ILE A 313 17.83 -12.53 6.59
C ILE A 313 18.04 -11.24 5.79
N GLN A 314 19.30 -10.82 5.60
CA GLN A 314 19.62 -9.65 4.79
C GLN A 314 19.19 -9.81 3.33
N ALA A 315 19.35 -11.00 2.75
CA ALA A 315 18.91 -11.29 1.40
C ALA A 315 17.40 -11.11 1.25
N ILE A 316 16.60 -11.67 2.17
CA ILE A 316 15.15 -11.51 2.20
C ILE A 316 14.79 -10.02 2.35
N PHE A 317 15.46 -9.28 3.22
CA PHE A 317 15.16 -7.87 3.44
C PHE A 317 15.43 -7.02 2.19
N MET A 318 16.54 -7.25 1.52
CA MET A 318 16.85 -6.53 0.28
C MET A 318 15.88 -6.90 -0.85
N ILE A 319 15.39 -8.15 -0.90
CA ILE A 319 14.34 -8.56 -1.85
C ILE A 319 13.04 -7.84 -1.54
N GLU A 320 12.56 -7.89 -0.30
CA GLU A 320 11.29 -7.28 0.11
C GLU A 320 11.31 -5.75 -0.03
N ALA A 321 12.44 -5.10 0.25
CA ALA A 321 12.64 -3.66 0.01
C ALA A 321 12.72 -3.29 -1.48
N ALA A 322 13.04 -4.25 -2.34
CA ALA A 322 13.06 -4.08 -3.80
C ALA A 322 11.72 -4.42 -4.46
N ARG A 323 10.75 -4.99 -3.75
CA ARG A 323 9.41 -5.25 -4.29
C ARG A 323 8.64 -3.97 -4.53
N ARG A 324 7.97 -3.88 -5.67
CA ARG A 324 7.15 -2.72 -6.04
C ARG A 324 5.95 -2.53 -5.10
N GLY A 325 5.29 -3.62 -4.70
CA GLY A 325 4.17 -3.59 -3.75
C GLY A 325 4.51 -3.07 -2.34
N ASN A 326 5.80 -2.95 -1.99
CA ASN A 326 6.26 -2.50 -0.66
C ASN A 326 6.88 -1.10 -0.68
N PHE A 327 6.79 -0.38 -1.80
CA PHE A 327 7.59 0.84 -1.99
C PHE A 327 7.28 1.97 -0.98
N ILE A 328 6.03 2.06 -0.49
CA ILE A 328 5.61 3.07 0.51
C ILE A 328 5.78 2.56 1.96
N THR A 329 6.00 1.27 2.16
CA THR A 329 6.02 0.71 3.50
C THR A 329 7.35 1.00 4.19
N ILE A 330 7.37 0.95 5.52
CA ILE A 330 8.59 1.18 6.33
C ILE A 330 9.66 0.13 6.00
N ALA A 331 9.28 -1.00 5.37
CA ALA A 331 10.19 -1.95 4.75
C ALA A 331 11.21 -1.31 3.79
N HIS A 332 10.88 -0.15 3.20
CA HIS A 332 11.78 0.63 2.34
C HIS A 332 12.77 1.52 3.12
N LEU A 333 12.44 1.91 4.36
CA LEU A 333 13.16 2.94 5.12
C LEU A 333 14.14 2.37 6.16
N LEU A 334 13.81 1.25 6.82
CA LEU A 334 14.73 0.58 7.74
C LEU A 334 14.56 -0.94 7.71
N PRO A 335 15.66 -1.71 7.60
CA PRO A 335 15.63 -3.16 7.77
C PRO A 335 15.53 -3.51 9.27
N LEU A 336 14.42 -3.15 9.91
CA LEU A 336 14.08 -3.65 11.24
C LEU A 336 13.44 -5.03 11.05
N PHE A 337 14.05 -6.02 11.71
CA PHE A 337 13.78 -7.45 11.53
C PHE A 337 12.29 -7.87 11.59
N PHE A 338 11.46 -7.07 12.27
CA PHE A 338 10.04 -7.33 12.50
C PHE A 338 9.09 -6.44 11.71
N ALA A 339 9.57 -5.34 11.12
CA ALA A 339 8.73 -4.41 10.36
C ALA A 339 8.32 -4.98 9.00
N ILE A 340 9.14 -5.87 8.41
CA ILE A 340 8.86 -6.51 7.13
C ILE A 340 7.74 -7.56 7.25
N LEU A 341 7.67 -8.29 8.38
CA LEU A 341 6.61 -9.26 8.67
C LEU A 341 5.23 -8.61 8.84
N TYR A 342 5.22 -7.36 9.31
CA TYR A 342 4.03 -6.58 9.61
C TYR A 342 3.39 -5.93 8.37
N GLN A 343 4.16 -5.67 7.29
CA GLN A 343 3.80 -4.61 6.33
C GLN A 343 3.63 -5.03 4.88
N THR A 344 3.66 -6.31 4.56
CA THR A 344 3.43 -6.79 3.19
C THR A 344 2.10 -7.55 3.10
N PRO A 345 0.95 -6.87 3.27
CA PRO A 345 -0.34 -7.53 3.14
C PRO A 345 -0.44 -8.13 1.73
N LEU A 346 -1.02 -9.31 1.64
CA LEU A 346 -1.05 -10.05 0.38
C LEU A 346 -1.78 -9.27 -0.73
N GLU A 347 -2.69 -8.40 -0.32
CA GLU A 347 -3.43 -7.48 -1.18
C GLU A 347 -2.53 -6.61 -2.07
N ASN A 348 -1.33 -6.26 -1.59
CA ASN A 348 -0.36 -5.47 -2.35
C ASN A 348 0.20 -6.22 -3.57
N TYR A 349 0.00 -7.54 -3.65
CA TYR A 349 0.55 -8.40 -4.71
C TYR A 349 -0.53 -9.03 -5.59
N HIS A 350 -1.76 -8.48 -5.60
CA HIS A 350 -2.81 -8.97 -6.50
C HIS A 350 -2.46 -8.81 -7.98
N ALA A 351 -1.85 -7.68 -8.34
CA ALA A 351 -1.36 -7.46 -9.69
C ALA A 351 0.02 -8.12 -9.88
N ALA A 352 0.22 -8.80 -11.01
CA ALA A 352 1.46 -9.52 -11.31
C ALA A 352 2.69 -8.59 -11.32
N ASP A 353 2.53 -7.35 -11.75
CA ASP A 353 3.59 -6.35 -11.81
C ASP A 353 3.99 -5.80 -10.43
N ASN A 354 3.08 -5.81 -9.45
CA ASN A 354 3.37 -5.43 -8.06
C ASN A 354 4.18 -6.51 -7.31
N ARG A 355 4.07 -7.77 -7.75
CA ARG A 355 4.93 -8.87 -7.26
C ARG A 355 6.38 -8.70 -7.72
N MET A 356 6.59 -8.16 -8.92
CA MET A 356 7.91 -7.97 -9.50
C MET A 356 8.79 -7.07 -8.61
N THR A 357 10.04 -7.48 -8.47
CA THR A 357 11.10 -6.71 -7.83
C THR A 357 11.83 -5.82 -8.82
N GLN A 358 12.34 -4.68 -8.37
CA GLN A 358 13.14 -3.78 -9.21
C GLN A 358 14.41 -4.48 -9.66
N ILE A 359 14.50 -4.79 -10.96
CA ILE A 359 15.52 -5.64 -11.57
C ILE A 359 16.92 -5.07 -11.35
N GLY A 360 17.09 -3.74 -11.47
CA GLY A 360 18.35 -3.07 -11.16
C GLY A 360 18.84 -3.35 -9.75
N LYS A 361 17.94 -3.28 -8.75
CA LYS A 361 18.26 -3.55 -7.34
C LYS A 361 18.54 -5.02 -7.06
N VAL A 362 17.78 -5.94 -7.67
CA VAL A 362 17.95 -7.38 -7.40
C VAL A 362 19.28 -7.92 -7.90
N LYS A 363 19.75 -7.43 -9.07
CA LYS A 363 21.06 -7.80 -9.64
C LYS A 363 22.24 -7.51 -8.71
N ILE A 364 22.11 -6.52 -7.83
CA ILE A 364 23.19 -6.06 -6.95
C ILE A 364 23.08 -6.56 -5.51
N ILE A 365 22.08 -7.38 -5.16
CA ILE A 365 21.88 -7.87 -3.78
C ILE A 365 23.07 -8.71 -3.31
N ILE A 366 23.45 -9.74 -4.07
CA ILE A 366 24.58 -10.62 -3.72
C ILE A 366 25.90 -9.84 -3.57
N PRO A 367 26.34 -9.02 -4.56
CA PRO A 367 27.59 -8.27 -4.41
C PRO A 367 27.51 -7.24 -3.27
N THR A 368 26.33 -6.67 -2.98
CA THR A 368 26.15 -5.81 -1.81
C THR A 368 26.41 -6.59 -0.52
N ILE A 369 25.77 -7.74 -0.31
CA ILE A 369 25.96 -8.56 0.90
C ILE A 369 27.41 -8.99 1.05
N LEU A 370 28.07 -9.37 -0.06
CA LEU A 370 29.49 -9.73 -0.05
C LEU A 370 30.38 -8.58 0.45
N LEU A 371 30.18 -7.37 -0.08
CA LEU A 371 31.03 -6.22 0.21
C LEU A 371 30.70 -5.53 1.53
N SER A 372 29.41 -5.38 1.85
CA SER A 372 28.97 -4.62 3.03
C SER A 372 28.96 -5.45 4.31
N TYR A 373 28.83 -6.78 4.21
CA TYR A 373 28.60 -7.62 5.38
C TYR A 373 29.62 -8.77 5.51
N ILE A 374 29.74 -9.63 4.49
CA ILE A 374 30.60 -10.81 4.56
C ILE A 374 32.07 -10.41 4.66
N LEU A 375 32.54 -9.50 3.81
CA LEU A 375 33.94 -9.07 3.79
C LEU A 375 34.38 -8.42 5.12
N PRO A 376 33.65 -7.43 5.68
CA PRO A 376 33.96 -6.91 7.02
C PRO A 376 33.91 -7.96 8.12
N SER A 377 32.98 -8.92 8.02
CA SER A 377 32.82 -10.01 8.99
C SER A 377 33.98 -11.03 8.93
N ILE A 378 34.57 -11.27 7.76
CA ILE A 378 35.80 -12.07 7.65
C ILE A 378 36.99 -11.25 8.17
N ALA A 379 37.08 -9.97 7.81
CA ALA A 379 38.19 -9.10 8.20
C ALA A 379 38.30 -8.93 9.72
N MET A 380 37.18 -8.83 10.45
CA MET A 380 37.21 -8.74 11.92
C MET A 380 37.83 -9.97 12.59
N PHE A 381 37.86 -11.15 11.96
CA PHE A 381 38.46 -12.36 12.53
C PHE A 381 39.88 -12.66 12.03
N THR A 382 40.24 -12.18 10.84
CA THR A 382 41.45 -12.61 10.13
C THR A 382 42.58 -11.60 10.19
N VAL A 383 42.27 -10.29 10.29
CA VAL A 383 43.29 -9.24 10.30
C VAL A 383 44.14 -9.31 11.58
N PRO A 384 45.48 -9.14 11.50
CA PRO A 384 46.34 -9.15 12.68
C PRO A 384 46.05 -7.97 13.64
N GLY A 385 46.14 -8.24 14.95
CA GLY A 385 46.04 -7.22 16.00
C GLY A 385 44.61 -7.03 16.54
N LEU A 386 44.46 -7.15 17.87
CA LEU A 386 43.16 -7.02 18.54
C LEU A 386 42.53 -5.63 18.35
N SER A 387 43.33 -4.56 18.47
CA SER A 387 42.87 -3.18 18.26
C SER A 387 42.31 -2.98 16.84
N THR A 388 42.99 -3.50 15.83
CA THR A 388 42.55 -3.44 14.43
C THR A 388 41.25 -4.20 14.20
N ARG A 389 41.11 -5.40 14.78
CA ARG A 389 39.86 -6.20 14.71
C ARG A 389 38.67 -5.49 15.35
N LEU A 390 38.88 -4.87 16.50
CA LEU A 390 37.86 -4.07 17.18
C LEU A 390 37.46 -2.84 16.37
N TRP A 391 38.43 -2.18 15.74
CA TRP A 391 38.18 -1.05 14.85
C TRP A 391 37.39 -1.46 13.60
N ILE A 392 37.74 -2.59 12.97
CA ILE A 392 36.98 -3.16 11.84
C ILE A 392 35.55 -3.48 12.26
N ASN A 393 35.36 -4.10 13.42
CA ASN A 393 34.03 -4.41 13.95
C ASN A 393 33.21 -3.12 14.14
N GLY A 394 33.75 -2.12 14.83
CA GLY A 394 33.03 -0.89 15.14
C GLY A 394 32.75 0.01 13.93
N VAL A 395 33.73 0.20 13.06
CA VAL A 395 33.64 1.19 11.97
C VAL A 395 33.09 0.60 10.68
N PHE A 396 33.40 -0.66 10.35
CA PHE A 396 33.01 -1.26 9.07
C PHE A 396 31.87 -2.26 9.19
N ARG A 397 31.80 -3.01 10.30
CA ARG A 397 30.75 -4.01 10.50
C ARG A 397 29.49 -3.43 11.15
N GLN A 398 29.57 -2.67 12.24
CA GLN A 398 28.35 -2.21 12.93
C GLN A 398 27.46 -1.30 12.08
N PRO A 399 27.98 -0.34 11.29
CA PRO A 399 27.15 0.49 10.42
C PRO A 399 26.91 -0.14 9.03
N PHE A 400 27.01 -1.48 8.88
CA PHE A 400 26.83 -2.16 7.61
C PHE A 400 25.54 -1.80 6.83
N PRO A 401 24.39 -1.46 7.44
CA PRO A 401 23.21 -1.06 6.67
C PRO A 401 23.44 0.24 5.90
N ILE A 402 24.23 1.16 6.46
CA ILE A 402 24.61 2.42 5.81
C ILE A 402 25.54 2.12 4.64
N TYR A 403 26.56 1.29 4.83
CA TYR A 403 27.47 0.88 3.76
C TYR A 403 26.76 0.09 2.66
N ALA A 404 25.85 -0.81 3.03
CA ALA A 404 25.03 -1.56 2.07
C ALA A 404 24.25 -0.60 1.17
N ARG A 405 23.67 0.47 1.74
CA ARG A 405 22.97 1.49 0.96
C ARG A 405 23.91 2.24 0.01
N VAL A 406 25.08 2.68 0.48
CA VAL A 406 26.08 3.36 -0.36
C VAL A 406 26.56 2.45 -1.49
N ILE A 407 26.86 1.19 -1.19
CA ILE A 407 27.28 0.19 -2.18
C ILE A 407 26.17 -0.06 -3.21
N GLN A 408 24.90 -0.16 -2.80
CA GLN A 408 23.79 -0.29 -3.73
C GLN A 408 23.66 0.92 -4.68
N LEU A 409 23.90 2.14 -4.17
CA LEU A 409 23.89 3.35 -5.01
C LEU A 409 25.04 3.35 -6.02
N ILE A 410 26.21 2.87 -5.62
CA ILE A 410 27.38 2.78 -6.50
C ILE A 410 27.18 1.68 -7.55
N LEU A 411 26.90 0.44 -7.11
CA LEU A 411 26.70 -0.70 -8.00
C LEU A 411 25.50 -0.51 -8.94
N GLY A 412 24.44 0.14 -8.46
CA GLY A 412 23.25 0.45 -9.26
C GLY A 412 23.55 1.31 -10.49
N ARG A 413 24.60 2.15 -10.46
CA ARG A 413 25.03 2.94 -11.63
C ARG A 413 25.62 2.09 -12.75
N PHE A 414 26.14 0.90 -12.43
CA PHE A 414 26.77 0.00 -13.39
C PHE A 414 25.81 -1.07 -13.92
N VAL A 415 24.55 -1.05 -13.47
CA VAL A 415 23.56 -2.07 -13.82
C VAL A 415 22.40 -1.44 -14.54
N ARG A 416 22.07 -2.00 -15.71
CA ARG A 416 20.86 -1.61 -16.45
C ARG A 416 19.62 -2.11 -15.74
N ASP A 417 18.73 -1.18 -15.41
CA ASP A 417 17.39 -1.48 -14.90
C ASP A 417 16.40 -1.63 -16.06
N THR A 418 15.75 -2.79 -16.16
CA THR A 418 14.76 -3.12 -17.19
C THR A 418 13.34 -3.21 -16.64
N THR A 419 13.15 -2.85 -15.35
CA THR A 419 11.89 -3.01 -14.62
C THR A 419 10.68 -2.42 -15.36
N GLU A 420 10.80 -1.20 -15.91
CA GLU A 420 9.67 -0.52 -16.55
C GLU A 420 9.14 -1.21 -17.82
N ILE A 421 10.00 -1.94 -18.52
CA ILE A 421 9.63 -2.70 -19.73
C ILE A 421 9.14 -4.10 -19.33
N ASP A 422 9.93 -4.76 -18.48
CA ASP A 422 9.68 -6.15 -18.08
C ASP A 422 8.38 -6.27 -17.28
N ARG A 423 7.96 -5.25 -16.51
CA ARG A 423 6.72 -5.29 -15.73
C ARG A 423 5.45 -5.47 -16.58
N ILE A 424 5.49 -5.13 -17.86
CA ILE A 424 4.40 -5.35 -18.82
C ILE A 424 4.67 -6.59 -19.68
N GLN A 425 5.88 -6.72 -20.23
CA GLN A 425 6.18 -7.76 -21.23
C GLN A 425 6.52 -9.12 -20.61
N ASN A 426 7.16 -9.15 -19.45
CA ASN A 426 7.58 -10.36 -18.76
C ASN A 426 7.63 -10.16 -17.23
N PRO A 427 6.47 -10.24 -16.55
CA PRO A 427 6.36 -10.02 -15.10
C PRO A 427 7.21 -10.96 -14.22
N GLU A 428 7.81 -12.01 -14.80
CA GLU A 428 8.66 -12.98 -14.10
C GLU A 428 10.16 -12.81 -14.42
N ALA A 429 10.55 -11.74 -15.11
CA ALA A 429 11.94 -11.50 -15.53
C ALA A 429 12.95 -11.43 -14.35
N ASP A 430 12.47 -11.12 -13.15
CA ASP A 430 13.23 -11.06 -11.91
C ASP A 430 13.51 -12.44 -11.28
N MET A 431 12.67 -13.44 -11.59
CA MET A 431 12.74 -14.79 -10.98
C MET A 431 14.10 -15.45 -11.14
N ARG A 432 14.80 -15.25 -12.26
CA ARG A 432 16.16 -15.79 -12.46
C ARG A 432 17.17 -15.23 -11.46
N TYR A 433 17.02 -13.97 -11.07
CA TYR A 433 17.92 -13.33 -10.11
C TYR A 433 17.52 -13.71 -8.68
N LEU A 434 16.22 -13.74 -8.39
CA LEU A 434 15.70 -14.21 -7.10
C LEU A 434 16.14 -15.64 -6.80
N ARG A 435 16.03 -16.56 -7.77
CA ARG A 435 16.52 -17.95 -7.62
C ARG A 435 18.01 -18.00 -7.28
N ARG A 436 18.84 -17.15 -7.89
CA ARG A 436 20.28 -17.07 -7.56
C ARG A 436 20.52 -16.55 -6.14
N ILE A 437 19.75 -15.56 -5.69
CA ILE A 437 19.84 -15.02 -4.33
C ILE A 437 19.40 -16.06 -3.30
N TYR A 438 18.28 -16.76 -3.54
CA TYR A 438 17.83 -17.83 -2.66
C TYR A 438 18.81 -18.99 -2.62
N ALA A 439 19.38 -19.39 -3.77
CA ALA A 439 20.42 -20.41 -3.83
C ALA A 439 21.66 -19.98 -3.03
N PHE A 440 22.10 -18.73 -3.19
CA PHE A 440 23.20 -18.16 -2.41
C PHE A 440 22.91 -18.22 -0.90
N ALA A 441 21.74 -17.76 -0.46
CA ALA A 441 21.34 -17.80 0.94
C ALA A 441 21.29 -19.25 1.49
N ALA A 442 20.76 -20.20 0.71
CA ALA A 442 20.70 -21.60 1.08
C ALA A 442 22.09 -22.24 1.21
N VAL A 443 22.99 -21.97 0.27
CA VAL A 443 24.38 -22.46 0.31
C VAL A 443 25.12 -21.90 1.53
N VAL A 444 24.99 -20.60 1.81
CA VAL A 444 25.60 -19.98 2.99
C VAL A 444 25.05 -20.58 4.28
N ALA A 445 23.73 -20.76 4.39
CA ALA A 445 23.10 -21.40 5.54
C ALA A 445 23.57 -22.85 5.73
N ALA A 446 23.73 -23.61 4.63
CA ALA A 446 24.24 -24.98 4.65
C ALA A 446 25.71 -25.04 5.10
N ILE A 447 26.58 -24.19 4.55
CA ILE A 447 28.00 -24.08 4.95
C ILE A 447 28.08 -23.74 6.43
N LYS A 448 27.30 -22.75 6.90
CA LYS A 448 27.22 -22.40 8.32
C LYS A 448 26.78 -23.59 9.16
N GLY A 449 25.70 -24.27 8.78
CA GLY A 449 25.16 -25.41 9.51
C GLY A 449 26.15 -26.56 9.64
N LEU A 450 26.88 -26.86 8.55
CA LEU A 450 27.98 -27.82 8.58
C LEU A 450 29.10 -27.36 9.50
N TYR A 451 29.55 -26.11 9.38
CA TYR A 451 30.60 -25.54 10.23
C TYR A 451 30.25 -25.62 11.72
N THR A 452 29.03 -25.22 12.11
CA THR A 452 28.58 -25.31 13.51
C THR A 452 28.48 -26.75 13.98
N ARG A 453 28.00 -27.68 13.14
CA ARG A 453 27.84 -29.09 13.51
C ARG A 453 29.18 -29.81 13.68
N PHE A 454 30.17 -29.51 12.84
CA PHE A 454 31.50 -30.09 12.95
C PHE A 454 32.29 -29.57 14.15
N ASN A 455 32.13 -28.28 14.49
CA ASN A 455 32.91 -27.67 15.58
C ASN A 455 32.20 -27.73 16.94
N LEU A 456 30.88 -27.92 16.98
CA LEU A 456 30.08 -28.05 18.22
C LEU A 456 29.07 -29.21 18.12
N PRO A 457 29.53 -30.47 18.13
CA PRO A 457 28.64 -31.63 18.12
C PRO A 457 27.79 -31.67 19.41
N GLY A 458 26.47 -31.52 19.27
CA GLY A 458 25.51 -31.54 20.39
C GLY A 458 24.84 -30.20 20.71
N TYR A 459 25.25 -29.10 20.07
CA TYR A 459 24.59 -27.80 20.22
C TYR A 459 23.24 -27.80 19.48
N LEU A 460 22.14 -27.56 20.22
CA LEU A 460 20.81 -27.44 19.63
C LEU A 460 20.72 -26.18 18.73
N PRO A 461 19.85 -26.18 17.70
CA PRO A 461 19.60 -24.99 16.89
C PRO A 461 19.18 -23.82 17.78
N SER A 462 19.76 -22.64 17.58
CA SER A 462 19.45 -21.44 18.38
C SER A 462 17.98 -21.01 18.22
N ALA A 463 17.48 -20.17 19.12
CA ALA A 463 16.10 -19.63 19.11
C ALA A 463 15.65 -19.05 17.74
N THR A 464 16.60 -18.66 16.88
CA THR A 464 16.36 -18.25 15.49
C THR A 464 15.70 -19.34 14.63
N SER A 465 15.93 -20.62 14.93
CA SER A 465 15.36 -21.76 14.22
C SER A 465 13.86 -21.94 14.52
N CYS A 466 13.44 -21.66 15.76
CA CYS A 466 12.03 -21.67 16.16
C CYS A 466 11.26 -20.51 15.52
N ALA A 467 11.87 -19.33 15.43
CA ALA A 467 11.28 -18.19 14.71
C ALA A 467 11.10 -18.48 13.21
N GLY A 468 12.04 -19.20 12.59
CA GLY A 468 11.93 -19.67 11.20
C GLY A 468 10.77 -20.64 10.97
N LEU A 469 10.52 -21.58 11.88
CA LEU A 469 9.38 -22.50 11.79
C LEU A 469 8.04 -21.77 11.93
N TYR A 470 7.96 -20.83 12.88
CA TYR A 470 6.78 -19.99 13.04
C TYR A 470 6.51 -19.12 11.80
N TRP A 471 7.59 -18.62 11.16
CA TRP A 471 7.51 -17.88 9.91
C TRP A 471 6.93 -18.70 8.75
N ILE A 472 7.39 -19.94 8.58
CA ILE A 472 6.85 -20.85 7.57
C ILE A 472 5.34 -21.08 7.81
N LEU A 473 4.93 -21.18 9.08
CA LEU A 473 3.54 -21.40 9.46
C LEU A 473 2.64 -20.20 9.14
N ILE A 474 3.10 -18.97 9.44
CA ILE A 474 2.39 -17.74 9.03
C ILE A 474 2.29 -17.68 7.50
N HIS A 475 3.38 -17.94 6.78
CA HIS A 475 3.38 -17.86 5.32
C HIS A 475 2.46 -18.91 4.68
N PHE A 476 2.39 -20.10 5.26
CA PHE A 476 1.43 -21.13 4.88
C PHE A 476 -0.03 -20.68 5.11
N MET A 477 -0.32 -20.02 6.24
CA MET A 477 -1.64 -19.44 6.49
C MET A 477 -1.99 -18.35 5.47
N ASP A 478 -1.07 -17.45 5.16
CA ASP A 478 -1.25 -16.41 4.14
C ASP A 478 -1.57 -17.04 2.77
N LEU A 479 -0.84 -18.07 2.36
CA LEU A 479 -1.07 -18.79 1.10
C LEU A 479 -2.42 -19.55 1.10
N LYS A 480 -2.90 -19.99 2.26
CA LYS A 480 -4.21 -20.64 2.42
C LYS A 480 -5.36 -19.63 2.27
N VAL A 481 -5.25 -18.50 2.96
CA VAL A 481 -6.23 -17.39 2.89
C VAL A 481 -6.30 -16.82 1.48
N ALA A 482 -5.16 -16.76 0.79
CA ALA A 482 -5.06 -16.37 -0.63
C ALA A 482 -5.81 -17.28 -1.61
N GLY A 483 -6.25 -18.47 -1.18
CA GLY A 483 -6.73 -19.51 -2.06
C GLY A 483 -5.63 -20.14 -2.94
N LYS A 484 -4.34 -19.82 -2.70
CA LYS A 484 -3.21 -20.31 -3.49
C LYS A 484 -2.76 -21.73 -3.13
N LEU A 485 -3.19 -22.23 -1.96
CA LEU A 485 -3.00 -23.63 -1.56
C LEU A 485 -4.14 -24.55 -1.99
N ASN A 486 -5.19 -24.01 -2.62
CA ASN A 486 -6.25 -24.79 -3.25
C ASN A 486 -6.07 -24.79 -4.77
N ALA A 487 -4.99 -25.43 -5.22
CA ALA A 487 -4.90 -25.96 -6.57
C ALA A 487 -4.89 -27.48 -6.45
N ARG A 488 -5.67 -28.11 -7.33
CA ARG A 488 -5.96 -29.55 -7.45
C ARG A 488 -4.83 -30.51 -7.07
#